data_AF-A0A847VGX3-F1
#
_entry.id   AF-A0A847VGX3-F1
#
_cell.length_a   1.000
_cell.length_b   1.000
_cell.length_c   1.000
_cell.angle_alpha   90.00
_cell.angle_beta   90.00
_cell.angle_gamma   90.00
#
_symmetry.space_group_name_H-M   'P 1'
#
loop_
_entity.id
_entity.type
_entity.pdbx_description
1 polymer ?
#
loop_
_entity_poly.entity_id
_entity_poly.type
_entity_poly.pdbx_seq_one_letter_code
_entity_poly.pdbx_strand_id
1 'polypeptide(L)'
;FVGLLPLDALDANAFTSYLSRFNALRVAKGYAWALALVWLVARDGCAERGAGALGTGLALGLAAAVAGVLWERLAFVGFADLAAPFRAAGLVSATHVGGAYLEAVLVVLAPFAVAQALDARSVAPRLAWGAVVVSGAAAILMTLSRAAFAGWLVAMTVFAVVWAMESRRGRSAAPARRRWGTGVALVCLIGATLWGAQSGAMRQRLGASGADFERRAAHWRDALDAMTMDAPHLVFGMGLGSFPRVFYTAFGAAQQLAAYRLAHDAGAGLDALELLGGRGLYVDQRVGARRGAQLRFTGLVRSPQGASLEVGLCEKSLLNSTQCEWSEVRATPEWRPFELRLKVPTTQAGALAPVSLSLHQRAFGTRVDVARLALFDGPRDILANGSFAQGLDRWFTTSDVHLAWRVLNTPLQVMFEQGLFGLAAWLALIVAVLRRSLALDPAASNAAALWAMAAGLGVVAAFDSVLDSPRVSLLVVLALATVVRCARRTPGTGDGRPEAAGVADDPGRRPRRATRPP
;
A
#
# COMPACT_ATOMS: atom_id res chain seq x y z
N PHE A 1 20.74 -4.98 -9.43
CA PHE A 1 20.68 -6.33 -10.03
C PHE A 1 21.09 -7.46 -9.07
N VAL A 2 21.77 -7.18 -7.95
CA VAL A 2 22.14 -8.19 -6.92
C VAL A 2 20.99 -9.11 -6.53
N GLY A 3 19.79 -8.56 -6.32
CA GLY A 3 18.63 -9.35 -5.88
C GLY A 3 18.06 -10.31 -6.94
N LEU A 4 18.31 -10.03 -8.22
CA LEU A 4 17.82 -10.80 -9.36
C LEU A 4 18.78 -11.90 -9.81
N LEU A 5 20.08 -11.75 -9.54
CA LEU A 5 21.12 -12.64 -10.07
C LEU A 5 21.68 -13.60 -9.00
N PRO A 6 22.05 -14.85 -9.36
CA PRO A 6 21.75 -15.52 -10.62
C PRO A 6 20.24 -15.67 -10.86
N LEU A 7 19.81 -15.77 -12.13
CA LEU A 7 18.40 -15.97 -12.45
C LEU A 7 17.94 -17.34 -11.95
N ASP A 8 16.78 -17.37 -11.28
CA ASP A 8 16.10 -18.63 -10.98
C ASP A 8 15.53 -19.24 -12.27
N ALA A 9 15.20 -20.54 -12.23
CA ALA A 9 14.52 -21.19 -13.34
C ALA A 9 13.16 -20.52 -13.61
N LEU A 10 12.80 -20.39 -14.89
CA LEU A 10 11.48 -19.90 -15.33
C LEU A 10 10.46 -21.05 -15.26
N ASP A 11 10.12 -21.45 -14.05
CA ASP A 11 9.13 -22.48 -13.76
C ASP A 11 7.80 -21.89 -13.23
N ALA A 12 6.89 -22.76 -12.78
CA ALA A 12 5.59 -22.35 -12.22
C ALA A 12 5.71 -21.54 -10.90
N ASN A 13 6.88 -21.51 -10.26
CA ASN A 13 7.12 -20.85 -8.99
C ASN A 13 7.79 -19.47 -9.15
N ALA A 14 8.39 -19.20 -10.32
CA ALA A 14 9.18 -18.01 -10.61
C ALA A 14 8.46 -16.69 -10.25
N PHE A 15 7.17 -16.56 -10.59
CA PHE A 15 6.42 -15.30 -10.40
C PHE A 15 5.35 -15.36 -9.30
N THR A 16 5.21 -16.50 -8.64
CA THR A 16 4.18 -16.71 -7.60
C THR A 16 4.76 -16.54 -6.20
N SER A 17 6.03 -16.93 -5.99
CA SER A 17 6.67 -16.87 -4.68
C SER A 17 7.47 -15.60 -4.42
N TYR A 18 7.29 -15.02 -3.23
CA TYR A 18 8.14 -13.95 -2.70
C TYR A 18 9.57 -14.42 -2.38
N LEU A 19 9.77 -15.73 -2.29
CA LEU A 19 11.08 -16.34 -2.09
C LEU A 19 11.86 -16.47 -3.40
N SER A 20 11.24 -16.24 -4.56
CA SER A 20 11.96 -16.19 -5.84
C SER A 20 12.73 -14.87 -5.98
N ARG A 21 13.88 -14.92 -6.64
CA ARG A 21 14.66 -13.74 -7.06
C ARG A 21 13.90 -12.83 -8.03
N PHE A 22 12.91 -13.34 -8.76
CA PHE A 22 12.04 -12.52 -9.60
C PHE A 22 11.14 -11.57 -8.79
N ASN A 23 11.04 -11.74 -7.46
CA ASN A 23 10.45 -10.72 -6.58
C ASN A 23 11.14 -9.35 -6.74
N ALA A 24 12.42 -9.32 -7.13
CA ALA A 24 13.13 -8.10 -7.48
C ALA A 24 12.44 -7.32 -8.61
N LEU A 25 11.94 -8.01 -9.64
CA LEU A 25 11.18 -7.39 -10.74
C LEU A 25 9.82 -6.89 -10.26
N ARG A 26 9.15 -7.65 -9.38
CA ARG A 26 7.88 -7.25 -8.76
C ARG A 26 8.03 -5.92 -8.03
N VAL A 27 9.13 -5.70 -7.30
CA VAL A 27 9.39 -4.44 -6.59
C VAL A 27 9.85 -3.34 -7.56
N ALA A 28 10.80 -3.65 -8.46
CA ALA A 28 11.38 -2.69 -9.42
C ALA A 28 10.33 -2.02 -10.31
N LYS A 29 9.27 -2.73 -10.71
CA LYS A 29 8.23 -2.17 -11.58
C LYS A 29 7.57 -0.91 -11.01
N GLY A 30 7.45 -0.81 -9.67
CA GLY A 30 6.88 0.38 -9.03
C GLY A 30 7.72 1.63 -9.29
N TYR A 31 9.03 1.51 -9.13
CA TYR A 31 9.99 2.56 -9.44
C TYR A 31 10.02 2.91 -10.93
N ALA A 32 10.01 1.89 -11.81
CA ALA A 32 10.00 2.10 -13.25
C ALA A 32 8.77 2.91 -13.69
N TRP A 33 7.58 2.55 -13.22
CA TRP A 33 6.35 3.31 -13.47
C TRP A 33 6.41 4.72 -12.88
N ALA A 34 6.99 4.91 -11.70
CA ALA A 34 7.11 6.22 -11.09
C ALA A 34 7.98 7.14 -11.95
N LEU A 35 9.14 6.66 -12.40
CA LEU A 35 10.06 7.42 -13.23
C LEU A 35 9.43 7.76 -14.59
N ALA A 36 8.70 6.83 -15.20
CA ALA A 36 7.97 7.07 -16.45
C ALA A 36 6.90 8.18 -16.29
N LEU A 37 6.10 8.11 -15.23
CA LEU A 37 5.07 9.12 -14.95
C LEU A 37 5.67 10.48 -14.58
N VAL A 38 6.74 10.50 -13.78
CA VAL A 38 7.47 11.74 -13.47
C VAL A 38 8.02 12.38 -14.73
N TRP A 39 8.56 11.59 -15.66
CA TRP A 39 9.04 12.09 -16.94
C TRP A 39 7.91 12.70 -17.77
N LEU A 40 6.72 12.07 -17.82
CA LEU A 40 5.55 12.60 -18.49
C LEU A 40 5.08 13.94 -17.87
N VAL A 41 4.96 13.99 -16.55
CA VAL A 41 4.60 15.23 -15.83
C VAL A 41 5.64 16.34 -16.08
N ALA A 42 6.92 15.98 -16.17
CA ALA A 42 7.99 16.91 -16.51
C ALA A 42 7.86 17.44 -17.94
N ARG A 43 7.56 16.56 -18.90
CA ARG A 43 7.46 16.88 -20.33
C ARG A 43 6.35 17.88 -20.61
N ASP A 44 5.21 17.73 -19.96
CA ASP A 44 4.06 18.65 -20.09
C ASP A 44 4.30 19.99 -19.37
N GLY A 45 5.56 20.27 -19.02
CA GLY A 45 6.06 21.58 -18.63
C GLY A 45 5.73 21.98 -17.20
N CYS A 46 5.28 21.05 -16.36
CA CYS A 46 4.75 21.34 -15.04
C CYS A 46 3.80 22.55 -15.07
N ALA A 47 3.02 22.68 -16.15
CA ALA A 47 2.01 23.72 -16.26
C ALA A 47 1.09 23.60 -15.04
N GLU A 48 0.57 24.73 -14.53
CA GLU A 48 -0.32 24.74 -13.35
C GLU A 48 -1.44 23.69 -13.45
N ARG A 49 -1.93 23.43 -14.67
CA ARG A 49 -2.89 22.38 -14.99
C ARG A 49 -2.41 20.96 -14.66
N GLY A 50 -1.16 20.61 -14.95
CA GLY A 50 -0.60 19.27 -14.69
C GLY A 50 -0.38 19.00 -13.20
N ALA A 51 0.13 19.98 -12.45
CA ALA A 51 0.28 19.87 -11.00
C ALA A 51 -1.10 19.81 -10.29
N GLY A 52 -2.08 20.61 -10.73
CA GLY A 52 -3.44 20.57 -10.21
C GLY A 52 -4.17 19.25 -10.53
N ALA A 53 -3.98 18.70 -11.73
CA ALA A 53 -4.52 17.41 -12.11
C ALA A 53 -3.93 16.27 -11.26
N LEU A 54 -2.63 16.30 -10.99
CA LEU A 54 -1.98 15.34 -10.09
C LEU A 54 -2.54 15.45 -8.67
N GLY A 55 -2.62 16.67 -8.10
CA GLY A 55 -3.19 16.88 -6.77
C GLY A 55 -4.63 16.37 -6.66
N THR A 56 -5.44 16.59 -7.70
CA THR A 56 -6.79 16.05 -7.81
C THR A 56 -6.79 14.52 -7.87
N GLY A 57 -5.91 13.91 -8.67
CA GLY A 57 -5.77 12.45 -8.75
C GLY A 57 -5.35 11.82 -7.42
N LEU A 58 -4.43 12.46 -6.68
CA LEU A 58 -4.01 12.03 -5.35
C LEU A 58 -5.16 12.13 -4.34
N ALA A 59 -5.94 13.21 -4.37
CA ALA A 59 -7.12 13.37 -3.51
C ALA A 59 -8.23 12.36 -3.87
N LEU A 60 -8.45 12.07 -5.15
CA LEU A 60 -9.36 10.99 -5.58
C LEU A 60 -8.86 9.62 -5.12
N GLY A 61 -7.54 9.39 -5.12
CA GLY A 61 -6.93 8.20 -4.55
C GLY A 61 -7.25 8.02 -3.06
N LEU A 62 -7.28 9.11 -2.28
CA LEU A 62 -7.73 9.07 -0.88
C LEU A 62 -9.20 8.66 -0.80
N ALA A 63 -10.06 9.27 -1.60
CA ALA A 63 -11.49 8.94 -1.63
C ALA A 63 -11.72 7.45 -1.94
N ALA A 64 -10.97 6.90 -2.90
CA ALA A 64 -11.02 5.48 -3.24
C ALA A 64 -10.50 4.58 -2.10
N ALA A 65 -9.40 4.97 -1.43
CA ALA A 65 -8.87 4.22 -0.29
C ALA A 65 -9.85 4.21 0.89
N VAL A 66 -10.45 5.35 1.20
CA VAL A 66 -11.50 5.51 2.22
C VAL A 66 -12.72 4.68 1.87
N ALA A 67 -13.20 4.74 0.62
CA ALA A 67 -14.33 3.93 0.17
C ALA A 67 -14.04 2.43 0.32
N GLY A 68 -12.81 1.99 0.04
CA GLY A 68 -12.38 0.61 0.24
C GLY A 68 -12.41 0.17 1.71
N VAL A 69 -11.95 1.03 2.64
CA VAL A 69 -12.01 0.77 4.09
C VAL A 69 -13.45 0.69 4.58
N LEU A 70 -14.27 1.64 4.15
CA LEU A 70 -15.68 1.72 4.49
C LEU A 70 -16.45 0.49 3.97
N TRP A 71 -16.22 0.11 2.72
CA TRP A 71 -16.78 -1.10 2.13
C TRP A 71 -16.40 -2.36 2.89
N GLU A 72 -15.10 -2.53 3.20
CA GLU A 72 -14.62 -3.68 3.95
C GLU A 72 -15.25 -3.73 5.35
N ARG A 73 -15.29 -2.61 6.08
CA ARG A 73 -15.94 -2.61 7.40
C ARG A 73 -17.41 -2.97 7.32
N LEU A 74 -18.14 -2.39 6.36
CA LEU A 74 -19.55 -2.74 6.13
C LEU A 74 -19.71 -4.24 5.87
N ALA A 75 -18.80 -4.85 5.09
CA ALA A 75 -18.88 -6.25 4.72
C ALA A 75 -18.59 -7.22 5.88
N PHE A 76 -17.86 -6.82 6.93
CA PHE A 76 -17.38 -7.74 7.97
C PHE A 76 -17.89 -7.46 9.38
N VAL A 77 -18.04 -6.18 9.75
CA VAL A 77 -18.34 -5.76 11.14
C VAL A 77 -19.41 -4.66 11.23
N GLY A 78 -19.81 -4.08 10.10
CA GLY A 78 -20.67 -2.89 10.03
C GLY A 78 -19.89 -1.58 10.17
N PHE A 79 -20.59 -0.45 9.91
CA PHE A 79 -19.98 0.88 9.93
C PHE A 79 -19.77 1.47 11.33
N ALA A 80 -20.68 1.18 12.26
CA ALA A 80 -20.78 1.88 13.55
C ALA A 80 -20.05 1.17 14.70
N ASP A 81 -19.65 -0.09 14.51
CA ASP A 81 -18.92 -0.83 15.55
C ASP A 81 -17.41 -0.50 15.52
N LEU A 82 -17.08 0.61 16.17
CA LEU A 82 -15.70 1.06 16.38
C LEU A 82 -15.00 0.32 17.55
N ALA A 83 -15.73 -0.52 18.30
CA ALA A 83 -15.17 -1.32 19.37
C ALA A 83 -14.64 -2.67 18.86
N ALA A 84 -15.16 -3.16 17.73
CA ALA A 84 -14.73 -4.40 17.11
C ALA A 84 -13.21 -4.40 16.82
N PRO A 85 -12.46 -5.42 17.27
CA PRO A 85 -11.02 -5.57 17.04
C PRO A 85 -10.71 -6.06 15.62
N PHE A 86 -11.36 -5.46 14.61
CA PHE A 86 -11.14 -5.76 13.20
C PHE A 86 -10.28 -4.65 12.58
N ARG A 87 -9.15 -5.04 11.97
CA ARG A 87 -8.24 -4.12 11.31
C ARG A 87 -8.59 -4.04 9.83
N ALA A 88 -9.09 -2.89 9.38
CA ALA A 88 -9.36 -2.68 7.98
C ALA A 88 -8.06 -2.62 7.16
N ALA A 89 -8.02 -3.34 6.05
CA ALA A 89 -6.92 -3.41 5.09
C ALA A 89 -7.27 -2.73 3.75
N GLY A 90 -8.54 -2.39 3.54
CA GLY A 90 -9.08 -1.77 2.35
C GLY A 90 -8.85 -2.62 1.09
N LEU A 91 -8.90 -1.98 -0.08
CA LEU A 91 -8.63 -2.63 -1.36
C LEU A 91 -7.15 -2.57 -1.76
N VAL A 92 -6.25 -2.63 -0.77
CA VAL A 92 -4.80 -2.54 -0.98
C VAL A 92 -4.19 -3.93 -0.96
N SER A 93 -4.13 -4.60 -2.11
CA SER A 93 -3.74 -6.01 -2.18
C SER A 93 -2.36 -6.36 -1.59
N ALA A 94 -1.48 -5.39 -1.33
CA ALA A 94 -0.19 -5.63 -0.67
C ALA A 94 -0.34 -6.06 0.81
N THR A 95 -1.49 -5.81 1.44
CA THR A 95 -1.76 -6.13 2.85
C THR A 95 -1.94 -7.63 3.13
N HIS A 96 -1.96 -8.49 2.11
CA HIS A 96 -2.17 -9.93 2.27
C HIS A 96 -1.09 -10.67 3.09
N VAL A 97 0.10 -10.10 3.17
CA VAL A 97 1.21 -10.54 4.03
C VAL A 97 1.44 -9.54 5.18
N GLY A 98 0.38 -8.81 5.56
CA GLY A 98 0.40 -7.74 6.56
C GLY A 98 1.01 -6.42 6.05
N GLY A 99 1.57 -5.64 6.99
CA GLY A 99 2.14 -4.31 6.74
C GLY A 99 1.17 -3.16 6.94
N ALA A 100 1.67 -1.93 6.82
CA ALA A 100 0.91 -0.68 6.91
C ALA A 100 0.80 0.06 5.56
N TYR A 101 0.51 -0.67 4.48
CA TYR A 101 0.43 -0.10 3.13
C TYR A 101 -0.77 0.82 2.93
N LEU A 102 -1.96 0.39 3.38
CA LEU A 102 -3.16 1.22 3.32
C LEU A 102 -2.94 2.49 4.14
N GLU A 103 -2.34 2.34 5.30
CA GLU A 103 -2.04 3.42 6.23
C GLU A 103 -1.08 4.44 5.62
N ALA A 104 -0.01 3.98 4.96
CA ALA A 104 0.88 4.85 4.21
C ALA A 104 0.12 5.60 3.12
N VAL A 105 -0.76 4.94 2.37
CA VAL A 105 -1.62 5.56 1.33
C VAL A 105 -2.53 6.63 1.95
N LEU A 106 -3.23 6.32 3.04
CA LEU A 106 -4.12 7.27 3.71
C LEU A 106 -3.37 8.52 4.21
N VAL A 107 -2.23 8.33 4.87
CA VAL A 107 -1.40 9.42 5.41
C VAL A 107 -0.79 10.28 4.30
N VAL A 108 -0.29 9.65 3.23
CA VAL A 108 0.35 10.35 2.09
C VAL A 108 -0.66 11.16 1.28
N LEU A 109 -1.88 10.64 1.09
CA LEU A 109 -2.87 11.26 0.21
C LEU A 109 -3.74 12.31 0.92
N ALA A 110 -3.94 12.21 2.23
CA ALA A 110 -4.77 13.13 3.02
C ALA A 110 -4.46 14.62 2.81
N PRO A 111 -3.20 15.06 2.82
CA PRO A 111 -2.88 16.48 2.69
C PRO A 111 -3.32 17.10 1.36
N PHE A 112 -3.37 16.31 0.28
CA PHE A 112 -3.83 16.79 -1.02
C PHE A 112 -5.35 16.98 -1.04
N ALA A 113 -6.12 16.14 -0.37
CA ALA A 113 -7.57 16.36 -0.22
C ALA A 113 -7.87 17.61 0.62
N VAL A 114 -7.05 17.89 1.65
CA VAL A 114 -7.12 19.16 2.39
C VAL A 114 -6.84 20.33 1.44
N ALA A 115 -5.76 20.27 0.65
CA ALA A 115 -5.43 21.30 -0.34
C ALA A 115 -6.58 21.54 -1.34
N GLN A 116 -7.21 20.48 -1.85
CA GLN A 116 -8.36 20.58 -2.75
C GLN A 116 -9.59 21.23 -2.08
N ALA A 117 -9.86 20.93 -0.81
CA ALA A 117 -10.91 21.61 -0.05
C ALA A 117 -10.59 23.12 0.13
N LEU A 118 -9.30 23.44 0.32
CA LEU A 118 -8.82 24.82 0.44
C LEU A 118 -8.77 25.56 -0.89
N ASP A 119 -8.64 24.90 -2.02
CA ASP A 119 -8.57 25.56 -3.33
C ASP A 119 -9.94 25.64 -4.01
N ALA A 120 -10.91 24.84 -3.54
CA ALA A 120 -12.28 24.87 -4.02
C ALA A 120 -12.88 26.28 -4.00
N ARG A 121 -13.42 26.71 -5.14
CA ARG A 121 -14.06 28.04 -5.31
C ARG A 121 -15.49 28.07 -4.75
N SER A 122 -16.24 26.98 -4.89
CA SER A 122 -17.61 26.83 -4.42
C SER A 122 -17.70 25.98 -3.14
N VAL A 123 -18.83 26.08 -2.43
CA VAL A 123 -19.07 25.40 -1.15
C VAL A 123 -19.21 23.89 -1.33
N ALA A 124 -19.90 23.42 -2.39
CA ALA A 124 -20.12 22.00 -2.62
C ALA A 124 -18.84 21.15 -2.73
N PRO A 125 -17.86 21.44 -3.62
CA PRO A 125 -16.61 20.69 -3.69
C PRO A 125 -15.77 20.84 -2.42
N ARG A 126 -15.86 21.98 -1.72
CA ARG A 126 -15.19 22.16 -0.43
C ARG A 126 -15.73 21.21 0.63
N LEU A 127 -17.06 21.10 0.74
CA LEU A 127 -17.71 20.16 1.66
C LEU A 127 -17.43 18.71 1.26
N ALA A 128 -17.43 18.40 -0.04
CA ALA A 128 -17.11 17.07 -0.53
C ALA A 128 -15.68 16.65 -0.12
N TRP A 129 -14.67 17.46 -0.42
CA TRP A 129 -13.29 17.16 0.00
C TRP A 129 -13.11 17.17 1.51
N GLY A 130 -13.79 18.07 2.23
CA GLY A 130 -13.84 18.06 3.69
C GLY A 130 -14.39 16.76 4.24
N ALA A 131 -15.48 16.24 3.67
CA ALA A 131 -16.04 14.94 4.04
C ALA A 131 -15.04 13.80 3.77
N VAL A 132 -14.35 13.80 2.62
CA VAL A 132 -13.30 12.81 2.34
C VAL A 132 -12.18 12.84 3.39
N VAL A 133 -11.73 14.03 3.82
CA VAL A 133 -10.69 14.17 4.86
C VAL A 133 -11.19 13.64 6.22
N VAL A 134 -12.42 13.97 6.61
CA VAL A 134 -13.02 13.47 7.86
C VAL A 134 -13.18 11.95 7.82
N SER A 135 -13.67 11.39 6.71
CA SER A 135 -13.74 9.95 6.52
C SER A 135 -12.36 9.30 6.46
N GLY A 136 -11.33 10.02 6.00
CA GLY A 136 -9.92 9.63 6.09
C GLY A 136 -9.43 9.47 7.52
N ALA A 137 -9.75 10.41 8.42
CA ALA A 137 -9.45 10.30 9.84
C ALA A 137 -10.12 9.08 10.47
N ALA A 138 -11.41 8.85 10.15
CA ALA A 138 -12.13 7.66 10.59
C ALA A 138 -11.48 6.37 10.05
N ALA A 139 -11.09 6.35 8.77
CA ALA A 139 -10.39 5.22 8.17
C ALA A 139 -9.06 4.92 8.87
N ILE A 140 -8.27 5.94 9.24
CA ILE A 140 -7.04 5.77 10.01
C ILE A 140 -7.31 5.07 11.34
N LEU A 141 -8.33 5.51 12.09
CA LEU A 141 -8.73 4.86 13.35
C LEU A 141 -9.18 3.41 13.12
N MET A 142 -9.92 3.15 12.04
CA MET A 142 -10.37 1.81 11.63
C MET A 142 -9.25 0.86 11.21
N THR A 143 -8.06 1.36 10.88
CA THR A 143 -6.87 0.50 10.64
C THR A 143 -6.22 0.02 11.94
N LEU A 144 -6.58 0.59 13.10
CA LEU A 144 -6.00 0.27 14.41
C LEU A 144 -4.45 0.34 14.41
N SER A 145 -3.88 1.15 13.52
CA SER A 145 -2.45 1.29 13.34
C SER A 145 -1.92 2.52 14.08
N ARG A 146 -1.01 2.27 15.02
CA ARG A 146 -0.37 3.31 15.83
C ARG A 146 0.49 4.25 14.99
N ALA A 147 1.29 3.69 14.09
CA ALA A 147 2.16 4.46 13.21
C ALA A 147 1.34 5.34 12.25
N ALA A 148 0.21 4.82 11.75
CA ALA A 148 -0.70 5.58 10.89
C ALA A 148 -1.36 6.73 11.63
N PHE A 149 -1.83 6.47 12.85
CA PHE A 149 -2.41 7.48 13.71
C PHE A 149 -1.43 8.61 14.03
N ALA A 150 -0.21 8.26 14.46
CA ALA A 150 0.84 9.25 14.69
C ALA A 150 1.21 10.01 13.40
N GLY A 151 1.37 9.30 12.29
CA GLY A 151 1.69 9.91 10.98
C GLY A 151 0.59 10.84 10.48
N TRP A 152 -0.67 10.50 10.68
CA TRP A 152 -1.82 11.37 10.38
C TRP A 152 -1.79 12.65 11.19
N LEU A 153 -1.61 12.55 12.52
CA LEU A 153 -1.54 13.73 13.39
C LEU A 153 -0.38 14.65 12.99
N VAL A 154 0.79 14.07 12.72
CA VAL A 154 1.96 14.83 12.26
C VAL A 154 1.68 15.48 10.91
N ALA A 155 1.11 14.76 9.94
CA ALA A 155 0.77 15.32 8.63
C ALA A 155 -0.20 16.50 8.75
N MET A 156 -1.31 16.34 9.47
CA MET A 156 -2.32 17.40 9.64
C MET A 156 -1.75 18.60 10.40
N THR A 157 -0.90 18.37 11.40
CA THR A 157 -0.24 19.45 12.16
C THR A 157 0.74 20.22 11.29
N VAL A 158 1.60 19.52 10.54
CA VAL A 158 2.55 20.15 9.62
C VAL A 158 1.80 20.92 8.53
N PHE A 159 0.72 20.37 7.99
CA PHE A 159 -0.14 21.09 7.06
C PHE A 159 -0.64 22.40 7.67
N ALA A 160 -1.22 22.34 8.88
CA ALA A 160 -1.77 23.51 9.57
C ALA A 160 -0.70 24.58 9.85
N VAL A 161 0.49 24.17 10.31
CA VAL A 161 1.60 25.07 10.61
C VAL A 161 2.14 25.75 9.36
N VAL A 162 2.42 24.97 8.30
CA VAL A 162 2.93 25.53 7.04
C VAL A 162 1.90 26.46 6.42
N TRP A 163 0.62 26.06 6.39
CA TRP A 163 -0.47 26.91 5.93
C TRP A 163 -0.57 28.21 6.73
N ALA A 164 -0.52 28.12 8.07
CA ALA A 164 -0.60 29.29 8.95
C ALA A 164 0.59 30.24 8.75
N MET A 165 1.82 29.73 8.71
CA MET A 165 3.04 30.52 8.49
C MET A 165 2.97 31.32 7.18
N GLU A 166 2.55 30.67 6.10
CA GLU A 166 2.48 31.31 4.78
C GLU A 166 1.30 32.25 4.64
N SER A 167 0.20 31.95 5.32
CA SER A 167 -0.93 32.86 5.44
C SER A 167 -0.59 34.15 6.21
N ARG A 168 0.39 34.12 7.13
CA ARG A 168 0.86 35.31 7.88
C ARG A 168 1.84 36.16 7.09
N ARG A 169 2.64 35.55 6.21
CA ARG A 169 3.65 36.23 5.38
C ARG A 169 3.07 37.09 4.24
N GLY A 170 1.74 37.31 4.21
CA GLY A 170 1.07 38.11 3.18
C GLY A 170 1.02 37.45 1.79
N ARG A 171 1.55 36.24 1.64
CA ARG A 171 1.64 35.52 0.35
C ARG A 171 0.33 34.84 -0.05
N SER A 172 -0.55 34.54 0.90
CA SER A 172 -1.84 33.92 0.60
C SER A 172 -2.89 34.94 0.10
N ALA A 173 -3.45 34.72 -1.09
CA ALA A 173 -4.58 35.51 -1.59
C ALA A 173 -5.92 35.28 -0.83
N ALA A 174 -5.96 34.35 0.14
CA ALA A 174 -7.17 34.03 0.88
C ALA A 174 -7.53 35.10 1.94
N PRO A 175 -8.80 35.49 2.08
CA PRO A 175 -9.24 36.45 3.10
C PRO A 175 -9.01 35.92 4.52
N ALA A 176 -8.75 36.83 5.48
CA ALA A 176 -8.42 36.49 6.87
C ALA A 176 -9.40 35.50 7.51
N ARG A 177 -10.72 35.70 7.35
CA ARG A 177 -11.76 34.80 7.85
C ARG A 177 -11.58 33.35 7.38
N ARG A 178 -11.14 33.15 6.13
CA ARG A 178 -10.88 31.82 5.56
C ARG A 178 -9.66 31.17 6.20
N ARG A 179 -8.59 31.94 6.47
CA ARG A 179 -7.38 31.45 7.15
C ARG A 179 -7.69 30.94 8.56
N TRP A 180 -8.42 31.75 9.35
CA TRP A 180 -8.83 31.36 10.70
C TRP A 180 -9.76 30.14 10.70
N GLY A 181 -10.76 30.11 9.82
CA GLY A 181 -11.67 28.97 9.69
C GLY A 181 -10.95 27.66 9.35
N THR A 182 -9.89 27.70 8.52
CA THR A 182 -9.11 26.51 8.19
C THR A 182 -8.26 25.99 9.34
N GLY A 183 -7.65 26.90 10.12
CA GLY A 183 -6.91 26.52 11.32
C GLY A 183 -7.84 25.86 12.35
N VAL A 184 -9.01 26.44 12.59
CA VAL A 184 -10.02 25.87 13.50
C VAL A 184 -10.49 24.50 13.00
N ALA A 185 -10.82 24.35 11.72
CA ALA A 185 -11.26 23.07 11.16
C ALA A 185 -10.20 21.96 11.33
N LEU A 186 -8.92 22.26 11.11
CA LEU A 186 -7.83 21.30 11.29
C LEU A 186 -7.62 20.96 12.77
N VAL A 187 -7.70 21.93 13.68
CA VAL A 187 -7.65 21.69 15.13
C VAL A 187 -8.81 20.81 15.57
N CYS A 188 -10.03 21.08 15.10
CA CYS A 188 -11.19 20.24 15.36
C CYS A 188 -11.02 18.82 14.81
N LEU A 189 -10.47 18.66 13.60
CA LEU A 189 -10.18 17.36 13.00
C LEU A 189 -9.15 16.57 13.83
N ILE A 190 -8.07 17.23 14.25
CA ILE A 190 -7.06 16.65 15.14
C ILE A 190 -7.69 16.23 16.47
N GLY A 191 -8.46 17.12 17.10
CA GLY A 191 -9.17 16.85 18.34
C GLY A 191 -10.17 15.69 18.22
N ALA A 192 -10.93 15.62 17.13
CA ALA A 192 -11.84 14.52 16.85
C ALA A 192 -11.11 13.19 16.63
N THR A 193 -9.95 13.22 15.97
CA THR A 193 -9.12 12.01 15.76
C THR A 193 -8.55 11.52 17.10
N LEU A 194 -8.04 12.43 17.94
CA LEU A 194 -7.58 12.13 19.30
C LEU A 194 -8.71 11.58 20.17
N TRP A 195 -9.91 12.15 20.07
CA TRP A 195 -11.08 11.67 20.78
C TRP A 195 -11.49 10.25 20.32
N GLY A 196 -11.51 10.00 19.01
CA GLY A 196 -11.81 8.66 18.46
C GLY A 196 -10.77 7.59 18.85
N ALA A 197 -9.53 7.99 19.15
CA ALA A 197 -8.51 7.09 19.69
C ALA A 197 -8.82 6.59 21.11
N GLN A 198 -9.82 7.16 21.78
CA GLN A 198 -10.30 6.68 23.08
C GLN A 198 -11.22 5.45 22.98
N SER A 199 -11.53 4.98 21.77
CA SER A 199 -12.18 3.68 21.56
C SER A 199 -11.40 2.53 22.22
N GLY A 200 -12.10 1.51 22.71
CA GLY A 200 -11.48 0.39 23.45
C GLY A 200 -10.36 -0.31 22.67
N ALA A 201 -10.62 -0.64 21.40
CA ALA A 201 -9.65 -1.30 20.52
C ALA A 201 -8.40 -0.44 20.29
N MET A 202 -8.56 0.86 20.00
CA MET A 202 -7.41 1.74 19.76
C MET A 202 -6.61 2.01 21.04
N ARG A 203 -7.28 2.21 22.19
CA ARG A 203 -6.59 2.33 23.49
C ARG A 203 -5.75 1.10 23.82
N GLN A 204 -6.28 -0.11 23.61
CA GLN A 204 -5.53 -1.34 23.80
C GLN A 204 -4.27 -1.38 22.92
N ARG A 205 -4.42 -1.00 21.64
CA ARG A 205 -3.29 -0.94 20.69
C ARG A 205 -2.24 0.07 21.13
N LEU A 206 -2.64 1.28 21.53
CA LEU A 206 -1.75 2.33 22.02
C LEU A 206 -1.05 1.93 23.33
N GLY A 207 -1.76 1.28 24.26
CA GLY A 207 -1.17 0.77 25.50
C GLY A 207 -0.08 -0.29 25.28
N ALA A 208 -0.20 -1.10 24.22
CA ALA A 208 0.78 -2.11 23.87
C ALA A 208 1.98 -1.58 23.05
N SER A 209 2.22 -0.26 22.99
CA SER A 209 3.26 0.34 22.13
C SER A 209 4.69 -0.05 22.55
N GLY A 210 4.97 -0.12 23.85
CA GLY A 210 6.30 -0.49 24.35
C GLY A 210 6.72 -1.91 23.93
N ALA A 211 5.91 -2.91 24.26
CA ALA A 211 6.15 -4.30 23.88
C ALA A 211 6.22 -4.49 22.34
N ASP A 212 5.51 -3.68 21.56
CA ASP A 212 5.61 -3.72 20.11
C ASP A 212 6.94 -3.17 19.59
N PHE A 213 7.41 -2.07 20.19
CA PHE A 213 8.70 -1.49 19.84
C PHE A 213 9.84 -2.47 20.12
N GLU A 214 9.81 -3.17 21.26
CA GLU A 214 10.81 -4.20 21.60
C GLU A 214 10.86 -5.33 20.56
N ARG A 215 9.69 -5.86 20.15
CA ARG A 215 9.60 -6.89 19.10
C ARG A 215 10.13 -6.39 17.76
N ARG A 216 9.84 -5.14 17.39
CA ARG A 216 10.37 -4.53 16.16
C ARG A 216 11.86 -4.32 16.24
N ALA A 217 12.38 -3.83 17.36
CA ALA A 217 13.81 -3.64 17.57
C ALA A 217 14.58 -4.97 17.56
N ALA A 218 13.98 -6.06 18.04
CA ALA A 218 14.53 -7.42 17.88
C ALA A 218 14.54 -7.83 16.41
N HIS A 219 13.42 -7.69 15.71
CA HIS A 219 13.31 -8.00 14.28
C HIS A 219 14.28 -7.18 13.40
N TRP A 220 14.51 -5.91 13.74
CA TRP A 220 15.49 -5.06 13.05
C TRP A 220 16.93 -5.56 13.24
N ARG A 221 17.24 -6.14 14.40
CA ARG A 221 18.53 -6.82 14.63
C ARG A 221 18.61 -8.09 13.82
N ASP A 222 17.57 -8.93 13.83
CA ASP A 222 17.52 -10.13 12.98
C ASP A 222 17.70 -9.78 11.50
N ALA A 223 17.09 -8.69 11.03
CA ALA A 223 17.27 -8.20 9.66
C ALA A 223 18.72 -7.81 9.36
N LEU A 224 19.42 -7.15 10.30
CA LEU A 224 20.85 -6.83 10.15
C LEU A 224 21.71 -8.09 10.18
N ASP A 225 21.42 -9.04 11.08
CA ASP A 225 22.14 -10.30 11.22
C ASP A 225 21.99 -11.20 9.99
N ALA A 226 20.89 -11.07 9.24
CA ALA A 226 20.69 -11.75 7.96
C ALA A 226 21.53 -11.17 6.81
N MET A 227 22.07 -9.95 6.95
CA MET A 227 22.85 -9.31 5.89
C MET A 227 24.25 -9.92 5.78
N THR A 228 24.73 -10.06 4.55
CA THR A 228 26.15 -10.31 4.30
C THR A 228 26.93 -9.01 4.49
N MET A 229 28.04 -9.05 5.24
CA MET A 229 28.76 -7.87 5.74
C MET A 229 30.07 -7.55 4.97
N ASP A 230 30.18 -7.97 3.72
CA ASP A 230 31.28 -7.61 2.82
C ASP A 230 31.01 -6.27 2.09
N ALA A 231 32.08 -5.63 1.61
CA ALA A 231 32.02 -4.29 1.04
C ALA A 231 30.97 -4.12 -0.10
N PRO A 232 30.82 -5.06 -1.06
CA PRO A 232 29.79 -4.96 -2.08
C PRO A 232 28.36 -4.91 -1.52
N HIS A 233 28.02 -5.75 -0.53
CA HIS A 233 26.70 -5.79 0.07
C HIS A 233 26.46 -4.59 1.01
N LEU A 234 27.49 -4.03 1.64
CA LEU A 234 27.35 -2.77 2.37
C LEU A 234 27.05 -1.59 1.42
N VAL A 235 27.67 -1.55 0.25
CA VAL A 235 27.46 -0.46 -0.73
C VAL A 235 26.14 -0.60 -1.48
N PHE A 236 25.82 -1.81 -1.96
CA PHE A 236 24.68 -2.05 -2.87
C PHE A 236 23.53 -2.87 -2.25
N GLY A 237 23.68 -3.33 -1.01
CA GLY A 237 22.67 -4.12 -0.31
C GLY A 237 22.61 -5.58 -0.76
N MET A 238 21.70 -6.32 -0.14
CA MET A 238 21.32 -7.70 -0.46
C MET A 238 20.48 -7.81 -1.74
N GLY A 239 20.15 -6.68 -2.38
CA GLY A 239 19.38 -6.59 -3.59
C GLY A 239 17.89 -6.28 -3.38
N LEU A 240 17.32 -5.50 -4.31
CA LEU A 240 15.92 -5.12 -4.27
C LEU A 240 14.97 -6.33 -4.20
N GLY A 241 14.03 -6.31 -3.25
CA GLY A 241 13.07 -7.40 -3.05
C GLY A 241 13.65 -8.69 -2.48
N SER A 242 14.89 -8.71 -2.01
CA SER A 242 15.52 -9.95 -1.52
C SER A 242 15.16 -10.29 -0.08
N PHE A 243 14.61 -9.34 0.70
CA PHE A 243 14.39 -9.54 2.13
C PHE A 243 13.62 -10.82 2.48
N PRO A 244 12.45 -11.14 1.90
CA PRO A 244 11.72 -12.36 2.26
C PRO A 244 12.54 -13.63 2.05
N ARG A 245 13.27 -13.72 0.92
CA ARG A 245 14.12 -14.87 0.61
C ARG A 245 15.27 -15.00 1.61
N VAL A 246 16.01 -13.91 1.83
CA VAL A 246 17.18 -13.93 2.73
C VAL A 246 16.76 -14.22 4.16
N PHE A 247 15.70 -13.57 4.63
CA PHE A 247 15.16 -13.77 5.97
C PHE A 247 14.64 -15.20 6.17
N TYR A 248 13.89 -15.74 5.18
CA TYR A 248 13.42 -17.12 5.24
C TYR A 248 14.58 -18.13 5.29
N THR A 249 15.64 -17.92 4.50
CA THR A 249 16.82 -18.79 4.55
C THR A 249 17.53 -18.73 5.90
N ALA A 250 17.64 -17.55 6.52
CA ALA A 250 18.34 -17.38 7.80
C ALA A 250 17.51 -17.86 9.00
N PHE A 251 16.21 -17.56 9.03
CA PHE A 251 15.37 -17.70 10.22
C PHE A 251 14.16 -18.63 10.04
N GLY A 252 13.94 -19.18 8.84
CA GLY A 252 12.77 -20.01 8.54
C GLY A 252 12.59 -21.19 9.49
N ALA A 253 13.69 -21.87 9.84
CA ALA A 253 13.65 -22.97 10.79
C ALA A 253 13.41 -22.50 12.24
N ALA A 254 14.16 -21.49 12.69
CA ALA A 254 14.05 -20.97 14.05
C ALA A 254 12.66 -20.36 14.35
N GLN A 255 12.02 -19.77 13.34
CA GLN A 255 10.70 -19.15 13.45
C GLN A 255 9.55 -20.05 12.97
N GLN A 256 9.85 -21.27 12.54
CA GLN A 256 8.88 -22.24 12.02
C GLN A 256 8.02 -21.65 10.89
N LEU A 257 8.65 -20.99 9.93
CA LEU A 257 7.96 -20.33 8.82
C LEU A 257 7.47 -21.37 7.81
N ALA A 258 6.21 -21.22 7.39
CA ALA A 258 5.63 -22.02 6.34
C ALA A 258 6.03 -21.50 4.95
N ALA A 259 5.96 -22.37 3.95
CA ALA A 259 6.16 -22.03 2.55
C ALA A 259 5.26 -22.90 1.67
N TYR A 260 5.22 -22.58 0.38
CA TYR A 260 4.52 -23.39 -0.60
C TYR A 260 5.33 -23.46 -1.89
N ARG A 261 5.05 -24.46 -2.71
CA ARG A 261 5.49 -24.50 -4.11
C ARG A 261 4.55 -25.35 -4.95
N LEU A 262 4.50 -25.07 -6.23
CA LEU A 262 3.96 -25.98 -7.23
C LEU A 262 5.03 -27.00 -7.62
N ALA A 263 4.63 -28.26 -7.70
CA ALA A 263 5.48 -29.35 -8.13
C ALA A 263 4.72 -30.26 -9.10
N HIS A 264 5.44 -30.79 -10.07
CA HIS A 264 4.94 -31.85 -10.94
C HIS A 264 5.43 -33.21 -10.42
N ASP A 265 4.50 -34.09 -10.09
CA ASP A 265 4.78 -35.48 -9.73
C ASP A 265 4.77 -36.34 -11.00
N ALA A 266 5.95 -36.61 -11.54
CA ALA A 266 6.11 -37.40 -12.76
C ALA A 266 5.62 -38.85 -12.62
N GLY A 267 5.69 -39.44 -11.42
CA GLY A 267 5.24 -40.81 -11.19
C GLY A 267 3.72 -40.94 -11.23
N ALA A 268 3.01 -39.93 -10.73
CA ALA A 268 1.55 -39.88 -10.74
C ALA A 268 0.95 -39.11 -11.94
N GLY A 269 1.76 -38.35 -12.67
CA GLY A 269 1.32 -37.43 -13.72
C GLY A 269 0.40 -36.32 -13.19
N LEU A 270 0.75 -35.74 -12.04
CA LEU A 270 -0.07 -34.76 -11.32
C LEU A 270 0.69 -33.45 -11.10
N ASP A 271 0.02 -32.33 -11.36
CA ASP A 271 0.42 -31.04 -10.79
C ASP A 271 -0.14 -30.94 -9.36
N ALA A 272 0.74 -30.66 -8.41
CA ALA A 272 0.44 -30.63 -6.99
C ALA A 272 0.88 -29.30 -6.38
N LEU A 273 0.06 -28.81 -5.45
CA LEU A 273 0.47 -27.76 -4.52
C LEU A 273 1.09 -28.43 -3.29
N GLU A 274 2.37 -28.18 -3.08
CA GLU A 274 3.08 -28.58 -1.86
C GLU A 274 3.01 -27.47 -0.83
N LEU A 275 2.50 -27.81 0.35
CA LEU A 275 2.45 -26.97 1.53
C LEU A 275 3.51 -27.44 2.51
N LEU A 276 4.53 -26.60 2.74
CA LEU A 276 5.53 -26.82 3.77
C LEU A 276 5.00 -26.27 5.08
N GLY A 277 5.08 -27.11 6.11
CA GLY A 277 4.46 -26.80 7.37
C GLY A 277 5.11 -25.70 8.17
N GLY A 278 4.28 -24.96 8.90
CA GLY A 278 4.72 -23.86 9.74
C GLY A 278 3.60 -22.90 10.07
N ARG A 279 3.95 -21.68 10.47
CA ARG A 279 2.99 -20.74 11.04
C ARG A 279 2.47 -19.75 10.01
N GLY A 280 1.15 -19.56 10.05
CA GLY A 280 0.45 -18.38 9.55
C GLY A 280 0.67 -18.09 8.06
N LEU A 281 0.64 -19.13 7.23
CA LEU A 281 0.57 -19.04 5.78
C LEU A 281 -0.65 -19.83 5.31
N TYR A 282 -1.44 -19.24 4.43
CA TYR A 282 -2.64 -19.86 3.87
C TYR A 282 -2.65 -19.67 2.36
N VAL A 283 -3.14 -20.67 1.62
CA VAL A 283 -3.37 -20.58 0.18
C VAL A 283 -4.87 -20.61 -0.05
N ASP A 284 -5.40 -19.51 -0.58
CA ASP A 284 -6.83 -19.25 -0.60
C ASP A 284 -7.39 -19.18 -2.02
N GLN A 285 -8.60 -19.67 -2.23
CA GLN A 285 -9.37 -19.43 -3.44
C GLN A 285 -10.75 -18.91 -3.07
N ARG A 286 -11.13 -17.76 -3.65
CA ARG A 286 -12.49 -17.21 -3.46
C ARG A 286 -13.51 -18.11 -4.14
N VAL A 287 -14.61 -18.39 -3.44
CA VAL A 287 -15.67 -19.28 -3.91
C VAL A 287 -17.03 -18.60 -3.84
N GLY A 288 -17.85 -18.78 -4.88
CA GLY A 288 -19.20 -18.23 -4.96
C GLY A 288 -20.22 -19.17 -4.34
N ALA A 289 -20.24 -19.30 -3.02
CA ALA A 289 -21.14 -20.21 -2.30
C ALA A 289 -22.22 -19.45 -1.51
N ARG A 290 -23.42 -20.04 -1.40
CA ARG A 290 -24.50 -19.50 -0.58
C ARG A 290 -24.19 -19.68 0.90
N ARG A 291 -24.56 -18.68 1.73
CA ARG A 291 -24.38 -18.74 3.18
C ARG A 291 -25.15 -19.91 3.77
N GLY A 292 -24.53 -20.64 4.71
CA GLY A 292 -25.11 -21.84 5.29
C GLY A 292 -25.16 -23.06 4.38
N ALA A 293 -24.73 -22.97 3.12
CA ALA A 293 -24.68 -24.12 2.24
C ALA A 293 -23.71 -25.18 2.78
N GLN A 294 -24.02 -26.45 2.54
CA GLN A 294 -23.15 -27.58 2.80
C GLN A 294 -22.46 -27.96 1.49
N LEU A 295 -21.15 -27.78 1.42
CA LEU A 295 -20.35 -28.05 0.25
C LEU A 295 -19.60 -29.36 0.41
N ARG A 296 -19.43 -30.08 -0.70
CA ARG A 296 -18.63 -31.31 -0.73
C ARG A 296 -17.28 -31.00 -1.32
N PHE A 297 -16.23 -31.11 -0.52
CA PHE A 297 -14.85 -30.87 -0.93
C PHE A 297 -14.14 -32.19 -1.12
N THR A 298 -13.52 -32.39 -2.29
CA THR A 298 -12.80 -33.63 -2.62
C THR A 298 -11.44 -33.32 -3.21
N GLY A 299 -10.51 -34.25 -3.08
CA GLY A 299 -9.22 -34.14 -3.73
C GLY A 299 -8.31 -35.32 -3.42
N LEU A 300 -7.07 -35.23 -3.90
CA LEU A 300 -5.99 -36.13 -3.53
C LEU A 300 -5.07 -35.43 -2.53
N VAL A 301 -4.64 -36.17 -1.51
CA VAL A 301 -3.69 -35.69 -0.51
C VAL A 301 -2.58 -36.72 -0.28
N ARG A 302 -1.36 -36.23 -0.03
CA ARG A 302 -0.19 -37.04 0.33
C ARG A 302 0.68 -36.29 1.33
N SER A 303 1.26 -37.00 2.29
CA SER A 303 2.32 -36.49 3.15
C SER A 303 3.35 -37.58 3.44
N PRO A 304 4.63 -37.39 3.08
CA PRO A 304 5.69 -38.34 3.41
C PRO A 304 5.83 -38.57 4.93
N GLN A 305 5.54 -37.55 5.74
CA GLN A 305 5.65 -37.60 7.22
C GLN A 305 4.31 -37.90 7.91
N GLY A 306 3.23 -38.15 7.16
CA GLY A 306 1.90 -38.39 7.73
C GLY A 306 1.26 -37.15 8.38
N ALA A 307 1.61 -35.95 7.90
CA ALA A 307 1.04 -34.69 8.37
C ALA A 307 -0.41 -34.48 7.88
N SER A 308 -1.08 -33.50 8.48
CA SER A 308 -2.47 -33.19 8.15
C SER A 308 -2.61 -31.91 7.33
N LEU A 309 -3.53 -31.94 6.37
CA LEU A 309 -4.04 -30.77 5.68
C LEU A 309 -5.17 -30.16 6.49
N GLU A 310 -5.13 -28.85 6.70
CA GLU A 310 -6.28 -28.12 7.25
C GLU A 310 -6.95 -27.31 6.15
N VAL A 311 -8.26 -27.53 6.05
CA VAL A 311 -9.12 -26.96 5.02
C VAL A 311 -10.24 -26.22 5.71
N GLY A 312 -10.51 -24.99 5.30
CA GLY A 312 -11.60 -24.22 5.88
C GLY A 312 -12.34 -23.36 4.88
N LEU A 313 -13.60 -23.08 5.18
CA LEU A 313 -14.36 -22.00 4.55
C LEU A 313 -14.42 -20.83 5.51
N CYS A 314 -13.85 -19.70 5.11
CA CYS A 314 -13.79 -18.49 5.91
C CYS A 314 -14.46 -17.33 5.18
N GLU A 315 -15.10 -16.44 5.93
CA GLU A 315 -15.27 -15.06 5.46
C GLU A 315 -13.89 -14.41 5.48
N LYS A 316 -13.38 -13.98 4.33
CA LYS A 316 -11.98 -13.59 4.23
C LYS A 316 -11.79 -12.27 3.52
N SER A 317 -11.35 -11.27 4.29
CA SER A 317 -10.81 -10.02 3.74
C SER A 317 -9.38 -10.26 3.21
N LEU A 318 -8.72 -9.22 2.69
CA LEU A 318 -7.32 -9.37 2.26
C LEU A 318 -6.37 -9.69 3.43
N LEU A 319 -6.70 -9.27 4.65
CA LEU A 319 -5.85 -9.42 5.83
C LEU A 319 -6.43 -10.35 6.90
N ASN A 320 -7.73 -10.29 7.12
CA ASN A 320 -8.41 -11.01 8.21
C ASN A 320 -9.22 -12.18 7.66
N SER A 321 -9.12 -13.32 8.33
CA SER A 321 -10.05 -14.43 8.23
C SER A 321 -11.01 -14.35 9.43
N THR A 322 -12.31 -14.25 9.16
CA THR A 322 -13.37 -14.22 10.16
C THR A 322 -14.30 -15.40 9.94
N GLN A 323 -14.92 -15.89 11.02
CA GLN A 323 -15.95 -16.94 10.94
C GLN A 323 -15.50 -18.13 10.08
N CYS A 324 -14.46 -18.84 10.52
CA CYS A 324 -13.91 -19.97 9.79
C CYS A 324 -14.47 -21.29 10.30
N GLU A 325 -14.92 -22.13 9.38
CA GLU A 325 -15.28 -23.53 9.65
C GLU A 325 -14.15 -24.41 9.12
N TRP A 326 -13.32 -24.95 10.03
CA TRP A 326 -12.14 -25.74 9.71
C TRP A 326 -12.42 -27.24 9.79
N SER A 327 -11.75 -28.00 8.95
CA SER A 327 -11.72 -29.46 8.93
C SER A 327 -10.32 -29.95 8.63
N GLU A 328 -9.96 -31.12 9.15
CA GLU A 328 -8.64 -31.70 9.03
C GLU A 328 -8.69 -32.98 8.18
N VAL A 329 -7.73 -33.14 7.29
CA VAL A 329 -7.50 -34.37 6.52
C VAL A 329 -6.11 -34.90 6.84
N ARG A 330 -6.04 -36.04 7.51
CA ARG A 330 -4.76 -36.72 7.73
C ARG A 330 -4.28 -37.36 6.42
N ALA A 331 -3.06 -37.04 6.02
CA ALA A 331 -2.48 -37.58 4.80
C ALA A 331 -1.61 -38.82 5.07
N THR A 332 -1.41 -39.62 4.04
CA THR A 332 -0.52 -40.80 4.05
C THR A 332 0.66 -40.61 3.10
N PRO A 333 1.71 -41.44 3.18
CA PRO A 333 2.84 -41.39 2.24
C PRO A 333 2.44 -41.62 0.78
N GLU A 334 1.32 -42.29 0.54
CA GLU A 334 0.72 -42.48 -0.78
C GLU A 334 -0.38 -41.46 -1.06
N TRP A 335 -0.59 -41.14 -2.34
CA TRP A 335 -1.74 -40.36 -2.77
C TRP A 335 -3.04 -41.07 -2.43
N ARG A 336 -3.87 -40.44 -1.60
CA ARG A 336 -5.19 -40.96 -1.25
C ARG A 336 -6.29 -39.93 -1.54
N PRO A 337 -7.45 -40.40 -2.03
CA PRO A 337 -8.61 -39.54 -2.13
C PRO A 337 -9.14 -39.20 -0.74
N PHE A 338 -9.66 -37.99 -0.61
CA PHE A 338 -10.42 -37.57 0.56
C PHE A 338 -11.73 -36.92 0.14
N GLU A 339 -12.71 -36.97 1.04
CA GLU A 339 -13.97 -36.23 0.92
C GLU A 339 -14.30 -35.58 2.27
N LEU A 340 -14.64 -34.30 2.24
CA LEU A 340 -15.08 -33.51 3.39
C LEU A 340 -16.42 -32.84 3.09
N ARG A 341 -17.21 -32.64 4.13
CA ARG A 341 -18.38 -31.75 4.09
C ARG A 341 -18.04 -30.47 4.82
N LEU A 342 -18.04 -29.36 4.09
CA LEU A 342 -17.69 -28.05 4.61
C LEU A 342 -18.94 -27.18 4.65
N LYS A 343 -19.22 -26.57 5.79
CA LYS A 343 -20.34 -25.65 5.96
C LYS A 343 -19.89 -24.23 5.66
N VAL A 344 -20.65 -23.51 4.84
CA VAL A 344 -20.41 -22.07 4.62
C VAL A 344 -20.89 -21.29 5.84
N PRO A 345 -20.09 -20.37 6.39
CA PRO A 345 -20.48 -19.53 7.53
C PRO A 345 -21.81 -18.78 7.30
N THR A 346 -22.66 -18.69 8.34
CA THR A 346 -24.06 -18.19 8.26
C THR A 346 -24.28 -16.76 8.77
N THR A 347 -23.23 -16.02 9.10
CA THR A 347 -23.34 -14.71 9.79
C THR A 347 -24.06 -13.63 8.98
N GLN A 348 -25.02 -12.94 9.61
CA GLN A 348 -25.83 -11.87 8.99
C GLN A 348 -25.06 -10.56 8.74
N ALA A 349 -24.03 -10.26 9.55
CA ALA A 349 -23.26 -9.01 9.47
C ALA A 349 -22.35 -8.90 8.21
N GLY A 350 -22.41 -9.88 7.30
CA GLY A 350 -21.49 -9.94 6.17
C GLY A 350 -22.03 -10.68 4.93
N ALA A 351 -23.30 -10.48 4.56
CA ALA A 351 -23.78 -10.96 3.26
C ALA A 351 -22.88 -10.52 2.08
N LEU A 352 -22.18 -9.40 2.24
CA LEU A 352 -21.20 -8.86 1.29
C LEU A 352 -19.77 -9.40 1.47
N ALA A 353 -19.43 -10.03 2.61
CA ALA A 353 -18.11 -10.60 2.82
C ALA A 353 -17.86 -11.72 1.80
N PRO A 354 -16.72 -11.71 1.09
CA PRO A 354 -16.36 -12.83 0.24
C PRO A 354 -16.00 -14.05 1.09
N VAL A 355 -16.37 -15.24 0.60
CA VAL A 355 -15.98 -16.52 1.17
C VAL A 355 -14.79 -17.07 0.39
N SER A 356 -13.81 -17.59 1.12
CA SER A 356 -12.66 -18.28 0.54
C SER A 356 -12.53 -19.69 1.10
N LEU A 357 -12.23 -20.64 0.22
CA LEU A 357 -11.62 -21.90 0.60
C LEU A 357 -10.17 -21.61 0.96
N SER A 358 -9.75 -21.99 2.17
CA SER A 358 -8.40 -21.79 2.67
C SER A 358 -7.74 -23.13 2.95
N LEU A 359 -6.53 -23.31 2.45
CA LEU A 359 -5.67 -24.46 2.69
C LEU A 359 -4.48 -24.01 3.52
N HIS A 360 -4.16 -24.75 4.59
CA HIS A 360 -2.91 -24.57 5.30
C HIS A 360 -2.45 -25.85 6.00
N GLN A 361 -1.23 -25.79 6.51
CA GLN A 361 -0.56 -26.86 7.23
C GLN A 361 0.21 -26.20 8.38
N ARG A 362 0.03 -26.71 9.62
CA ARG A 362 0.70 -26.16 10.82
C ARG A 362 1.97 -26.89 11.30
N ALA A 363 2.10 -28.20 11.09
CA ALA A 363 3.20 -28.99 11.61
C ALA A 363 4.53 -28.71 10.87
N PHE A 364 5.38 -27.88 11.47
CA PHE A 364 6.71 -27.55 10.95
C PHE A 364 7.59 -28.80 10.72
N GLY A 365 8.45 -28.74 9.70
CA GLY A 365 9.34 -29.85 9.33
C GLY A 365 8.65 -30.99 8.56
N THR A 366 7.37 -30.83 8.23
CA THR A 366 6.60 -31.79 7.42
C THR A 366 6.01 -31.11 6.19
N ARG A 367 5.55 -31.92 5.24
CA ARG A 367 4.98 -31.45 3.98
C ARG A 367 3.67 -32.15 3.67
N VAL A 368 2.72 -31.41 3.10
CA VAL A 368 1.47 -31.96 2.56
C VAL A 368 1.35 -31.54 1.10
N ASP A 369 1.13 -32.52 0.23
CA ASP A 369 0.90 -32.33 -1.19
C ASP A 369 -0.60 -32.50 -1.47
N VAL A 370 -1.19 -31.59 -2.24
CA VAL A 370 -2.60 -31.68 -2.66
C VAL A 370 -2.72 -31.57 -4.18
N ALA A 371 -3.64 -32.34 -4.75
CA ALA A 371 -3.89 -32.36 -6.19
C ALA A 371 -5.37 -32.64 -6.50
N ARG A 372 -5.82 -32.26 -7.71
CA ARG A 372 -7.19 -32.52 -8.22
C ARG A 372 -8.29 -32.14 -7.23
N LEU A 373 -8.19 -30.93 -6.68
CA LEU A 373 -9.18 -30.39 -5.77
C LEU A 373 -10.48 -30.09 -6.52
N ALA A 374 -11.62 -30.32 -5.87
CA ALA A 374 -12.93 -29.92 -6.38
C ALA A 374 -13.84 -29.56 -5.20
N LEU A 375 -14.66 -28.51 -5.37
CA LEU A 375 -15.58 -28.06 -4.34
C LEU A 375 -16.99 -27.97 -4.92
N PHE A 376 -17.88 -28.84 -4.51
CA PHE A 376 -19.21 -28.96 -5.09
C PHE A 376 -20.29 -28.26 -4.25
N ASP A 377 -21.06 -27.37 -4.87
CA ASP A 377 -22.38 -26.90 -4.40
C ASP A 377 -23.45 -27.68 -5.20
N GLY A 378 -23.98 -28.74 -4.61
CA GLY A 378 -24.79 -29.73 -5.32
C GLY A 378 -23.96 -30.44 -6.41
N PRO A 379 -24.40 -30.47 -7.69
CA PRO A 379 -23.64 -31.09 -8.78
C PRO A 379 -22.56 -30.17 -9.37
N ARG A 380 -22.54 -28.88 -9.02
CA ARG A 380 -21.68 -27.88 -9.65
C ARG A 380 -20.37 -27.75 -8.89
N ASP A 381 -19.24 -27.99 -9.57
CA ASP A 381 -17.94 -27.57 -9.07
C ASP A 381 -17.81 -26.04 -9.15
N ILE A 382 -17.53 -25.42 -8.00
CA ILE A 382 -17.37 -23.98 -7.85
C ILE A 382 -15.91 -23.57 -7.67
N LEU A 383 -14.98 -24.54 -7.66
CA LEU A 383 -13.54 -24.26 -7.67
C LEU A 383 -13.08 -24.00 -9.10
N ALA A 384 -12.39 -22.88 -9.33
CA ALA A 384 -12.00 -22.45 -10.68
C ALA A 384 -10.67 -23.07 -11.17
N ASN A 385 -9.75 -23.36 -10.25
CA ASN A 385 -8.44 -23.95 -10.57
C ASN A 385 -8.06 -25.03 -9.56
N GLY A 386 -8.75 -26.17 -9.58
CA GLY A 386 -8.48 -27.28 -8.65
C GLY A 386 -7.37 -28.24 -9.08
N SER A 387 -7.02 -28.26 -10.37
CA SER A 387 -5.99 -29.15 -10.93
C SER A 387 -4.58 -28.58 -10.88
N PHE A 388 -4.42 -27.28 -10.65
CA PHE A 388 -3.14 -26.54 -10.72
C PHE A 388 -2.47 -26.51 -12.10
N ALA A 389 -3.17 -26.94 -13.15
CA ALA A 389 -2.65 -26.90 -14.53
C ALA A 389 -2.36 -25.46 -15.03
N GLN A 390 -3.02 -24.45 -14.44
CA GLN A 390 -2.77 -23.02 -14.70
C GLN A 390 -1.90 -22.40 -13.59
N GLY A 391 -1.08 -23.22 -12.94
CA GLY A 391 -0.31 -22.83 -11.76
C GLY A 391 -1.23 -22.37 -10.62
N LEU A 392 -0.93 -21.19 -10.06
CA LEU A 392 -1.69 -20.58 -8.96
C LEU A 392 -2.72 -19.55 -9.43
N ASP A 393 -3.13 -19.55 -10.69
CA ASP A 393 -4.22 -18.67 -11.12
C ASP A 393 -5.46 -18.90 -10.24
N ARG A 394 -6.05 -17.81 -9.74
CA ARG A 394 -7.15 -17.77 -8.75
C ARG A 394 -6.80 -18.19 -7.32
N TRP A 395 -5.65 -18.82 -7.09
CA TRP A 395 -5.12 -19.03 -5.75
C TRP A 395 -4.33 -17.82 -5.28
N PHE A 396 -4.53 -17.44 -4.03
CA PHE A 396 -3.93 -16.25 -3.44
C PHE A 396 -3.39 -16.59 -2.07
N THR A 397 -2.10 -16.34 -1.85
CA THR A 397 -1.48 -16.55 -0.55
C THR A 397 -1.79 -15.41 0.41
N THR A 398 -2.02 -15.72 1.68
CA THR A 398 -2.11 -14.76 2.78
C THR A 398 -1.22 -15.21 3.94
N SER A 399 -0.80 -14.27 4.79
CA SER A 399 0.04 -14.59 5.95
C SER A 399 -0.22 -13.70 7.16
N ASP A 400 -0.29 -14.33 8.33
CA ASP A 400 -0.39 -13.67 9.63
C ASP A 400 1.00 -13.30 10.19
N VAL A 401 2.07 -13.89 9.64
CA VAL A 401 3.46 -13.68 10.08
C VAL A 401 4.13 -12.61 9.22
N HIS A 402 3.69 -11.37 9.40
CA HIS A 402 4.16 -10.24 8.59
C HIS A 402 5.67 -9.95 8.67
N LEU A 403 6.35 -10.34 9.77
CA LEU A 403 7.79 -10.17 9.97
C LEU A 403 8.63 -10.93 8.93
N ALA A 404 8.16 -12.10 8.47
CA ALA A 404 8.86 -12.91 7.48
C ALA A 404 8.98 -12.22 6.11
N TRP A 405 8.14 -11.23 5.84
CA TRP A 405 7.98 -10.63 4.52
C TRP A 405 8.57 -9.23 4.41
N ARG A 406 8.94 -8.60 5.53
CA ARG A 406 9.33 -7.19 5.56
C ARG A 406 10.22 -6.83 6.76
N VAL A 407 11.01 -5.77 6.61
CA VAL A 407 11.89 -5.24 7.66
C VAL A 407 11.13 -4.44 8.72
N LEU A 408 9.96 -3.88 8.39
CA LEU A 408 9.19 -3.00 9.27
C LEU A 408 9.89 -1.68 9.66
N ASN A 409 10.80 -1.21 8.81
CA ASN A 409 11.47 0.07 8.91
C ASN A 409 12.02 0.40 7.52
N THR A 410 11.54 1.47 6.90
CA THR A 410 11.87 1.79 5.50
C THR A 410 13.33 2.22 5.34
N PRO A 411 13.93 3.08 6.18
CA PRO A 411 15.37 3.34 6.10
C PRO A 411 16.23 2.07 6.19
N LEU A 412 15.91 1.18 7.12
CA LEU A 412 16.59 -0.10 7.27
C LEU A 412 16.31 -1.04 6.09
N GLN A 413 15.10 -1.04 5.54
CA GLN A 413 14.76 -1.79 4.33
C GLN A 413 15.60 -1.30 3.13
N VAL A 414 15.70 0.02 2.96
CA VAL A 414 16.52 0.61 1.88
C VAL A 414 17.98 0.24 2.07
N MET A 415 18.50 0.30 3.30
CA MET A 415 19.85 -0.16 3.61
C MET A 415 20.03 -1.66 3.31
N PHE A 416 19.10 -2.50 3.75
CA PHE A 416 19.14 -3.94 3.56
C PHE A 416 19.15 -4.29 2.06
N GLU A 417 18.26 -3.70 1.27
CA GLU A 417 18.05 -4.10 -0.12
C GLU A 417 18.93 -3.35 -1.13
N GLN A 418 19.35 -2.13 -0.81
CA GLN A 418 20.04 -1.22 -1.75
C GLN A 418 21.35 -0.64 -1.18
N GLY A 419 21.70 -0.98 0.07
CA GLY A 419 22.94 -0.56 0.72
C GLY A 419 23.01 0.94 0.99
N LEU A 420 24.23 1.40 1.28
CA LEU A 420 24.53 2.82 1.46
C LEU A 420 24.18 3.65 0.23
N PHE A 421 24.31 3.09 -0.98
CA PHE A 421 23.94 3.77 -2.22
C PHE A 421 22.45 4.13 -2.25
N GLY A 422 21.58 3.15 -1.99
CA GLY A 422 20.14 3.39 -1.94
C GLY A 422 19.74 4.34 -0.83
N LEU A 423 20.36 4.21 0.35
CA LEU A 423 20.08 5.08 1.48
C LEU A 423 20.46 6.53 1.16
N ALA A 424 21.64 6.76 0.57
CA ALA A 424 22.09 8.08 0.15
C ALA A 424 21.16 8.69 -0.92
N ALA A 425 20.74 7.89 -1.91
CA ALA A 425 19.79 8.33 -2.93
C ALA A 425 18.42 8.71 -2.34
N TRP A 426 17.94 7.94 -1.36
CA TRP A 426 16.67 8.20 -0.68
C TRP A 426 16.74 9.47 0.17
N LEU A 427 17.82 9.66 0.94
CA LEU A 427 18.06 10.88 1.71
C LEU A 427 18.21 12.10 0.79
N ALA A 428 18.93 11.95 -0.33
CA ALA A 428 19.07 13.02 -1.33
C ALA A 428 17.72 13.41 -1.93
N LEU A 429 16.84 12.46 -2.21
CA LEU A 429 15.47 12.73 -2.68
C LEU A 429 14.67 13.52 -1.63
N ILE A 430 14.70 13.10 -0.37
CA ILE A 430 14.03 13.81 0.73
C ILE A 430 14.55 15.23 0.85
N VAL A 431 15.87 15.42 0.93
CA VAL A 431 16.49 16.75 1.00
C VAL A 431 16.12 17.60 -0.21
N ALA A 432 16.11 17.02 -1.42
CA ALA A 432 15.72 17.73 -2.63
C ALA A 432 14.24 18.16 -2.60
N VAL A 433 13.35 17.32 -2.08
CA VAL A 433 11.93 17.65 -1.87
C VAL A 433 11.80 18.80 -0.89
N LEU A 434 12.42 18.70 0.30
CA LEU A 434 12.34 19.73 1.34
C LEU A 434 12.93 21.07 0.86
N ARG A 435 14.09 21.07 0.19
CA ARG A 435 14.68 22.30 -0.35
C ARG A 435 13.81 22.93 -1.42
N ARG A 436 13.17 22.12 -2.28
CA ARG A 436 12.28 22.65 -3.33
C ARG A 436 10.94 23.11 -2.81
N SER A 437 10.38 22.45 -1.81
CA SER A 437 9.13 22.88 -1.20
C SER A 437 9.27 24.20 -0.45
N LEU A 438 10.48 24.60 -0.03
CA LEU A 438 10.76 25.97 0.44
C LEU A 438 10.77 27.02 -0.67
N ALA A 439 11.00 26.61 -1.92
CA ALA A 439 11.11 27.49 -3.08
C ALA A 439 9.82 27.58 -3.91
N LEU A 440 8.85 26.69 -3.68
CA LEU A 440 7.50 26.78 -4.25
C LEU A 440 6.81 28.06 -3.75
N ASP A 441 5.94 28.65 -4.57
CA ASP A 441 5.10 29.76 -4.12
C ASP A 441 4.29 29.28 -2.90
N PRO A 442 4.59 29.81 -1.70
CA PRO A 442 4.01 29.29 -0.48
C PRO A 442 2.52 29.61 -0.31
N ALA A 443 1.96 30.45 -1.20
CA ALA A 443 0.52 30.68 -1.30
C ALA A 443 -0.26 29.44 -1.73
N ALA A 444 0.39 28.46 -2.35
CA ALA A 444 -0.24 27.24 -2.84
C ALA A 444 -0.42 26.22 -1.71
N SER A 445 -1.66 25.85 -1.43
CA SER A 445 -2.04 24.76 -0.52
C SER A 445 -1.31 23.43 -0.83
N ASN A 446 -0.90 23.24 -2.08
CA ASN A 446 -0.06 22.14 -2.54
C ASN A 446 1.33 22.11 -1.86
N ALA A 447 1.97 23.25 -1.58
CA ALA A 447 3.24 23.25 -0.86
C ALA A 447 3.08 22.72 0.57
N ALA A 448 2.03 23.14 1.29
CA ALA A 448 1.68 22.61 2.61
C ALA A 448 1.35 21.11 2.54
N ALA A 449 0.65 20.67 1.50
CA ALA A 449 0.35 19.25 1.29
C ALA A 449 1.61 18.39 1.18
N LEU A 450 2.64 18.89 0.49
CA LEU A 450 3.89 18.16 0.29
C LEU A 450 4.72 18.03 1.58
N TRP A 451 4.80 19.11 2.36
CA TRP A 451 5.45 19.06 3.69
C TRP A 451 4.74 18.09 4.63
N ALA A 452 3.41 18.17 4.67
CA ALA A 452 2.57 17.29 5.47
C ALA A 452 2.71 15.82 5.05
N MET A 453 2.69 15.56 3.75
CA MET A 453 2.90 14.23 3.18
C MET A 453 4.26 13.67 3.58
N ALA A 454 5.35 14.43 3.40
CA ALA A 454 6.69 13.98 3.72
C ALA A 454 6.86 13.70 5.23
N ALA A 455 6.32 14.57 6.08
CA ALA A 455 6.38 14.39 7.53
C ALA A 455 5.58 13.17 8.01
N GLY A 456 4.33 13.02 7.53
CA GLY A 456 3.50 11.86 7.86
C GLY A 456 4.08 10.54 7.34
N LEU A 457 4.59 10.55 6.10
CA LEU A 457 5.31 9.42 5.52
C LEU A 457 6.54 9.07 6.35
N GLY A 458 7.31 10.04 6.83
CA GLY A 458 8.49 9.81 7.67
C GLY A 458 8.15 9.04 8.96
N VAL A 459 7.03 9.38 9.61
CA VAL A 459 6.54 8.66 10.79
C VAL A 459 6.16 7.22 10.43
N VAL A 460 5.38 7.00 9.37
CA VAL A 460 5.00 5.65 8.95
C VAL A 460 6.23 4.83 8.54
N ALA A 461 7.13 5.43 7.77
CA ALA A 461 8.36 4.83 7.27
C ALA A 461 9.34 4.43 8.38
N ALA A 462 9.32 5.10 9.54
CA ALA A 462 10.14 4.72 10.69
C ALA A 462 9.70 3.38 11.33
N PHE A 463 8.45 2.96 11.11
CA PHE A 463 7.87 1.77 11.72
C PHE A 463 7.24 0.81 10.70
N ASP A 464 7.44 1.01 9.40
CA ASP A 464 7.01 0.05 8.39
C ASP A 464 7.91 0.11 7.15
N SER A 465 7.85 -0.95 6.35
CA SER A 465 8.46 -1.07 5.03
C SER A 465 7.42 -0.67 3.99
N VAL A 466 7.48 0.57 3.49
CA VAL A 466 6.47 1.08 2.54
C VAL A 466 6.90 0.91 1.08
N LEU A 467 8.18 0.61 0.84
CA LEU A 467 8.78 0.64 -0.50
C LEU A 467 8.95 -0.74 -1.14
N ASP A 468 8.69 -1.83 -0.41
CA ASP A 468 8.66 -3.22 -0.91
C ASP A 468 7.37 -3.58 -1.68
N SER A 469 6.40 -2.66 -1.71
CA SER A 469 5.17 -2.77 -2.48
C SER A 469 5.25 -1.89 -3.74
N PRO A 470 5.13 -2.46 -4.95
CA PRO A 470 5.30 -1.69 -6.19
C PRO A 470 4.27 -0.56 -6.36
N ARG A 471 3.05 -0.74 -5.86
CA ARG A 471 2.01 0.29 -6.01
C ARG A 471 2.21 1.44 -5.02
N VAL A 472 2.69 1.13 -3.82
CA VAL A 472 2.97 2.15 -2.80
C VAL A 472 4.27 2.87 -3.11
N SER A 473 5.31 2.16 -3.54
CA SER A 473 6.56 2.79 -4.02
C SER A 473 6.31 3.67 -5.25
N LEU A 474 5.47 3.22 -6.20
CA LEU A 474 5.00 4.05 -7.31
C LEU A 474 4.41 5.38 -6.80
N LEU A 475 3.43 5.30 -5.91
CA LEU A 475 2.73 6.46 -5.40
C LEU A 475 3.67 7.43 -4.67
N VAL A 476 4.46 6.92 -3.72
CA VAL A 476 5.38 7.71 -2.89
C VAL A 476 6.45 8.36 -3.75
N VAL A 477 7.09 7.60 -4.65
CA VAL A 477 8.16 8.13 -5.51
C VAL A 477 7.60 9.12 -6.51
N LEU A 478 6.44 8.87 -7.12
CA LEU A 478 5.78 9.81 -8.02
C LEU A 478 5.47 11.13 -7.31
N ALA A 479 4.87 11.07 -6.13
CA ALA A 479 4.50 12.25 -5.36
C ALA A 479 5.73 13.08 -4.98
N LEU A 480 6.78 12.45 -4.44
CA LEU A 480 8.04 13.12 -4.07
C LEU A 480 8.78 13.68 -5.29
N ALA A 481 8.98 12.87 -6.33
CA ALA A 481 9.78 13.27 -7.49
C ALA A 481 9.10 14.35 -8.34
N THR A 482 7.76 14.41 -8.35
CA THR A 482 7.03 15.49 -9.04
C THR A 482 7.33 16.85 -8.40
N VAL A 483 7.41 16.94 -7.06
CA VAL A 483 7.86 18.17 -6.37
C VAL A 483 9.22 18.62 -6.88
N VAL A 484 10.13 17.65 -6.97
CA VAL A 484 11.51 17.90 -7.35
C VAL A 484 11.58 18.41 -8.79
N ARG A 485 10.68 17.99 -9.68
CA ARG A 485 10.71 18.38 -11.08
C ARG A 485 9.97 19.70 -11.33
N CYS A 486 8.83 19.90 -10.68
CA CYS A 486 7.91 21.00 -10.97
C CYS A 486 8.19 22.32 -10.26
N ALA A 487 9.07 22.34 -9.25
CA ALA A 487 9.54 23.60 -8.67
C ALA A 487 10.52 24.39 -9.57
N ARG A 488 10.82 23.93 -10.80
CA ARG A 488 11.66 24.64 -11.77
C ARG A 488 10.79 25.48 -12.71
N ARG A 489 10.36 26.67 -12.28
CA ARG A 489 9.98 27.83 -13.12
C ARG A 489 9.46 28.96 -12.22
N THR A 490 10.37 29.75 -11.67
CA THR A 490 10.11 31.19 -11.65
C THR A 490 10.57 31.69 -13.01
N PRO A 491 9.68 32.17 -13.90
CA PRO A 491 10.11 33.09 -14.92
C PRO A 491 10.79 34.23 -14.17
N GLY A 492 12.07 34.44 -14.46
CA GLY A 492 12.72 35.68 -14.08
C GLY A 492 11.84 36.83 -14.54
N THR A 493 11.78 37.86 -13.70
CA THR A 493 11.46 39.23 -14.10
C THR A 493 11.90 39.47 -15.53
N GLY A 494 10.96 39.33 -16.46
CA GLY A 494 11.15 39.71 -17.85
C GLY A 494 11.31 41.20 -17.82
N ASP A 495 12.55 41.64 -18.03
CA ASP A 495 12.91 43.01 -18.33
C ASP A 495 11.92 43.51 -19.40
N GLY A 496 11.09 44.47 -19.00
CA GLY A 496 10.10 45.10 -19.85
C GLY A 496 10.82 45.95 -20.88
N ARG A 497 11.33 45.32 -21.94
CA ARG A 497 11.66 46.02 -23.18
C ARG A 497 10.48 45.87 -24.14
N PRO A 498 9.75 46.95 -24.43
CA PRO A 498 8.78 46.90 -25.52
C PRO A 498 9.57 46.69 -26.81
N GLU A 499 9.28 45.58 -27.47
CA GLU A 499 9.73 45.28 -28.81
C GLU A 499 9.15 46.38 -29.72
N ALA A 500 10.02 47.30 -30.15
CA ALA A 500 9.68 48.36 -31.08
C ALA A 500 9.21 47.71 -32.38
N ALA A 501 7.92 47.86 -32.68
CA ALA A 501 7.37 47.48 -33.96
C ALA A 501 8.13 48.21 -35.07
N GLY A 502 8.82 47.44 -35.90
CA GLY A 502 9.48 47.92 -37.10
C GLY A 502 8.46 48.56 -38.04
N VAL A 503 8.71 49.82 -38.36
CA VAL A 503 8.08 50.57 -39.44
C VAL A 503 8.47 49.89 -40.75
N ALA A 504 7.51 49.24 -41.42
CA ALA A 504 7.61 48.91 -42.83
C ALA A 504 6.96 50.05 -43.62
N ASP A 505 7.80 50.69 -44.43
CA ASP A 505 7.47 51.69 -45.44
C ASP A 505 6.46 51.13 -46.46
N ASP A 506 5.32 51.80 -46.64
CA ASP A 506 4.38 51.56 -47.75
C ASP A 506 4.39 52.80 -48.68
N PRO A 507 5.01 52.73 -49.87
CA PRO A 507 5.07 53.85 -50.79
C PRO A 507 3.83 53.85 -51.68
N GLY A 508 2.70 54.36 -51.18
CA GLY A 508 1.45 54.06 -51.86
C GLY A 508 0.21 54.93 -51.68
N ARG A 509 0.27 56.19 -51.19
CA ARG A 509 -0.89 57.10 -51.41
C ARG A 509 -0.61 58.58 -51.15
N ARG A 510 -0.84 59.41 -52.17
CA ARG A 510 -0.87 60.88 -52.13
C ARG A 510 -2.09 61.43 -51.38
N PRO A 511 -2.03 62.70 -50.91
CA PRO A 511 -2.85 63.23 -49.81
C PRO A 511 -4.05 64.06 -50.30
N ARG A 512 -5.14 64.15 -49.52
CA ARG A 512 -6.08 65.29 -49.59
C ARG A 512 -6.73 65.66 -48.25
N ARG A 513 -6.35 66.88 -47.86
CA ARG A 513 -7.12 68.00 -47.27
C ARG A 513 -7.76 67.87 -45.87
N ALA A 514 -7.26 68.79 -45.04
CA ALA A 514 -7.82 69.35 -43.83
C ALA A 514 -9.23 69.92 -43.99
N THR A 515 -9.98 69.90 -42.89
CA THR A 515 -10.71 71.06 -42.35
C THR A 515 -10.92 70.88 -40.85
N ARG A 516 -10.67 71.95 -40.10
CA ARG A 516 -10.82 72.13 -38.65
C ARG A 516 -12.14 72.93 -38.39
N PRO A 517 -12.49 73.29 -37.14
CA PRO A 517 -13.77 73.02 -36.48
C PRO A 517 -14.75 74.23 -36.53
N PRO A 518 -15.84 74.27 -35.75
CA PRO A 518 -15.80 74.59 -34.31
C PRO A 518 -16.26 73.47 -33.37
#